data_AF-A0A2N2HBR2-F1
#
_entry.id   AF-A0A2N2HBR2-F1
#
_cell.length_a   1.000
_cell.length_b   1.000
_cell.length_c   1.000
_cell.angle_alpha   90.00
_cell.angle_beta   90.00
_cell.angle_gamma   90.00
#
_symmetry.space_group_name_H-M   'P 1'
#
loop_
_entity.id
_entity.type
_entity.pdbx_description
1 polymer ?
#
loop_
_entity_poly.entity_id
_entity_poly.type
_entity_poly.pdbx_seq_one_letter_code
_entity_poly.pdbx_strand_id
1 'polypeptide(L)'
;IREGEPEDFRIRDMTEVSKALSSTTTMMANLLLCVALISLVVGGVGIMNIMLVSVTERTREIGLRMAVGARGRDILRQFLVEAVTLCLVGGGIGILVGHGGSYLVWHFLRWPVETSPGAIAAAVLVSAGVGLIFGFYPAWRASRLDPIEALRYE
;
A
#
# COMPACT_ATOMS: atom_id res chain seq x y z
N ILE A 1 -20.39 -59.41 13.96
CA ILE A 1 -20.80 -58.01 14.21
C ILE A 1 -22.23 -58.10 14.70
N ARG A 2 -22.48 -57.79 15.99
CA ARG A 2 -23.80 -57.97 16.61
C ARG A 2 -24.63 -56.72 16.32
N GLU A 3 -25.75 -56.88 15.64
CA GLU A 3 -26.70 -55.78 15.37
C GLU A 3 -27.32 -55.32 16.71
N GLY A 4 -26.98 -54.11 17.17
CA GLY A 4 -27.60 -53.51 18.36
C GLY A 4 -26.69 -52.73 19.31
N GLU A 5 -25.37 -52.73 19.12
CA GLU A 5 -24.50 -51.78 19.85
C GLU A 5 -24.28 -50.52 19.01
N PRO A 6 -24.37 -49.31 19.60
CA PRO A 6 -24.05 -48.08 18.87
C PRO A 6 -22.59 -48.16 18.40
N GLU A 7 -22.36 -47.95 17.10
CA GLU A 7 -21.02 -48.02 16.53
C GLU A 7 -20.09 -47.00 17.22
N ASP A 8 -19.24 -47.49 18.13
CA ASP A 8 -18.37 -46.68 18.98
C ASP A 8 -16.98 -46.46 18.34
N PHE A 9 -16.96 -46.23 17.02
CA PHE A 9 -15.74 -45.88 16.28
C PHE A 9 -15.81 -44.43 15.82
N ARG A 10 -15.35 -43.52 16.67
CA ARG A 10 -15.18 -42.11 16.32
C ARG A 10 -13.85 -41.94 15.56
N ILE A 11 -13.84 -42.24 14.27
CA ILE A 11 -12.69 -41.99 13.39
C ILE A 11 -12.55 -40.47 13.24
N ARG A 12 -11.73 -39.84 14.09
CA ARG A 12 -11.33 -38.44 13.93
C ARG A 12 -10.34 -38.38 12.79
N ASP A 13 -10.83 -38.03 11.60
CA ASP A 13 -9.95 -37.77 10.48
C ASP A 13 -9.13 -36.51 10.78
N MET A 14 -7.82 -36.68 10.98
CA MET A 14 -6.89 -35.58 11.19
C MET A 14 -6.93 -34.60 9.99
N THR A 15 -7.34 -35.08 8.81
CA THR A 15 -7.54 -34.28 7.61
C THR A 15 -8.69 -33.29 7.76
N GLU A 16 -9.81 -33.68 8.37
CA GLU A 16 -10.94 -32.76 8.61
C GLU A 16 -10.56 -31.67 9.62
N VAL A 17 -9.83 -32.02 10.68
CA VAL A 17 -9.35 -31.05 11.68
C VAL A 17 -8.35 -30.07 11.06
N SER A 18 -7.38 -30.55 10.27
CA SER A 18 -6.43 -29.69 9.57
C SER A 18 -7.11 -28.79 8.54
N LYS A 19 -8.11 -29.30 7.82
CA LYS A 19 -8.87 -28.54 6.83
C LYS A 19 -9.71 -27.44 7.49
N ALA A 20 -10.32 -27.73 8.64
CA ALA A 20 -11.04 -26.75 9.44
C ALA A 20 -10.11 -25.61 9.91
N LEU A 21 -8.94 -25.93 10.47
CA LEU A 21 -7.95 -24.94 10.93
C LEU A 21 -7.40 -24.08 9.77
N SER A 22 -7.09 -24.70 8.63
CA SER A 22 -6.62 -23.99 7.43
C SER A 22 -7.69 -23.05 6.88
N SER A 23 -8.96 -23.46 6.89
CA SER A 23 -10.09 -22.64 6.46
C SER A 23 -10.24 -21.40 7.34
N THR A 24 -10.21 -21.56 8.66
CA THR A 24 -10.28 -20.43 9.60
C THR A 24 -9.11 -19.46 9.42
N THR A 25 -7.89 -19.98 9.26
CA THR A 25 -6.69 -19.15 9.03
C THR A 25 -6.79 -18.35 7.74
N THR A 26 -7.26 -18.99 6.66
CA THR A 26 -7.46 -18.32 5.35
C THR A 26 -8.56 -17.26 5.44
N MET A 27 -9.64 -17.53 6.15
CA MET A 27 -10.72 -16.57 6.38
C MET A 27 -10.20 -15.33 7.13
N MET A 28 -9.43 -15.53 8.21
CA MET A 28 -8.82 -14.43 8.96
C MET A 28 -7.82 -13.63 8.11
N ALA A 29 -6.99 -14.32 7.32
CA ALA A 29 -6.06 -13.66 6.41
C ALA A 29 -6.77 -12.79 5.37
N ASN A 30 -7.87 -13.30 4.79
CA ASN A 30 -8.68 -12.54 3.83
C ASN A 30 -9.34 -11.32 4.46
N LEU A 31 -9.84 -11.43 5.70
CA LEU A 31 -10.39 -10.29 6.42
C LEU A 31 -9.35 -9.20 6.66
N LEU A 32 -8.16 -9.58 7.13
CA LEU A 32 -7.04 -8.66 7.33
C LEU A 32 -6.58 -8.02 6.01
N LEU A 33 -6.55 -8.79 4.92
CA LEU A 33 -6.24 -8.30 3.59
C LEU A 33 -7.24 -7.23 3.13
N CYS A 34 -8.55 -7.47 3.32
CA CYS A 34 -9.58 -6.49 3.00
C CYS A 34 -9.40 -5.18 3.78
N VAL A 35 -9.14 -5.28 5.09
CA VAL A 35 -8.88 -4.09 5.92
C VAL A 35 -7.64 -3.35 5.43
N ALA A 36 -6.54 -4.08 5.15
CA ALA A 36 -5.32 -3.49 4.62
C ALA A 36 -5.55 -2.76 3.29
N LEU A 37 -6.33 -3.34 2.37
CA LEU A 37 -6.66 -2.70 1.09
C LEU A 37 -7.49 -1.42 1.28
N ILE A 38 -8.46 -1.42 2.20
CA ILE A 38 -9.24 -0.21 2.51
C ILE A 38 -8.34 0.87 3.10
N SER A 39 -7.49 0.53 4.07
CA SER A 39 -6.51 1.45 4.65
C SER A 39 -5.55 2.00 3.60
N LEU A 40 -5.15 1.17 2.64
CA LEU A 40 -4.29 1.57 1.52
C LEU A 40 -4.97 2.62 0.65
N VAL A 41 -6.25 2.44 0.33
CA VAL A 41 -7.04 3.41 -0.45
C VAL A 41 -7.17 4.74 0.30
N VAL A 42 -7.53 4.70 1.59
CA VAL A 42 -7.67 5.92 2.41
C VAL A 42 -6.33 6.66 2.51
N GLY A 43 -5.23 5.95 2.76
CA GLY A 43 -3.89 6.53 2.77
C GLY A 43 -3.49 7.11 1.41
N GLY A 44 -3.80 6.40 0.32
CA GLY A 44 -3.55 6.85 -1.05
C GLY A 44 -4.28 8.15 -1.41
N VAL A 45 -5.54 8.30 -0.99
CA VAL A 45 -6.28 9.57 -1.16
C VAL A 45 -5.60 10.71 -0.40
N GLY A 46 -5.05 10.43 0.79
CA GLY A 46 -4.25 11.41 1.54
C GLY A 46 -3.03 11.89 0.76
N ILE A 47 -2.28 10.96 0.15
CA ILE A 47 -1.11 11.29 -0.69
C ILE A 47 -1.53 12.13 -1.89
N MET A 48 -2.60 11.73 -2.58
CA MET A 48 -3.15 12.50 -3.70
C MET A 48 -3.51 13.94 -3.29
N ASN A 49 -4.14 14.12 -2.13
CA ASN A 49 -4.53 15.43 -1.64
C ASN A 49 -3.32 16.31 -1.29
N ILE A 50 -2.33 15.75 -0.59
CA ILE A 50 -1.08 16.46 -0.29
C ILE A 50 -0.37 16.89 -1.58
N MET A 51 -0.32 16.01 -2.59
CA MET A 51 0.28 16.33 -3.88
C MET A 51 -0.51 17.41 -4.63
N LEU A 52 -1.85 17.40 -4.58
CA LEU A 52 -2.66 18.46 -5.17
C LEU A 52 -2.38 19.82 -4.52
N VAL A 53 -2.32 19.87 -3.20
CA VAL A 53 -1.98 21.10 -2.45
C VAL A 53 -0.58 21.57 -2.80
N SER A 54 0.40 20.66 -2.83
CA SER A 54 1.78 21.00 -3.20
C SER A 54 1.91 21.55 -4.62
N VAL A 55 1.16 21.00 -5.58
CA VAL A 55 1.11 21.53 -6.95
C VAL A 55 0.53 22.94 -6.95
N THR A 56 -0.55 23.18 -6.19
CA THR A 56 -1.16 24.52 -6.11
C THR A 56 -0.23 25.55 -5.47
N GLU A 57 0.51 25.19 -4.41
CA GLU A 57 1.50 26.07 -3.78
C GLU A 57 2.68 26.38 -4.71
N ARG A 58 3.10 25.40 -5.52
CA ARG A 58 4.22 25.53 -6.46
C ARG A 58 3.80 25.98 -7.87
N THR A 59 2.56 26.43 -8.07
CA THR A 59 2.00 26.77 -9.40
C THR A 59 2.88 27.77 -10.16
N ARG A 60 3.32 28.85 -9.51
CA ARG A 60 4.16 29.89 -10.12
C ARG A 60 5.53 29.38 -10.53
N GLU A 61 6.14 28.50 -9.74
CA GLU A 61 7.42 27.87 -10.06
C GLU A 61 7.31 26.95 -11.27
N ILE A 62 6.23 26.15 -11.35
CA ILE A 62 5.94 25.27 -12.48
C ILE A 62 5.72 26.12 -13.76
N GLY A 63 4.96 27.20 -13.65
CA GLY A 63 4.74 28.17 -14.74
C GLY A 63 6.04 28.78 -15.26
N LEU A 64 6.94 29.18 -14.35
CA LEU A 64 8.26 29.73 -14.72
C LEU A 64 9.11 28.69 -15.47
N ARG A 65 9.14 27.43 -15.00
CA ARG A 65 9.88 26.36 -15.68
C ARG A 65 9.36 26.11 -17.09
N MET A 66 8.04 26.11 -17.27
CA MET A 66 7.43 25.93 -18.60
C MET A 66 7.65 27.13 -19.51
N ALA A 67 7.64 28.37 -18.98
CA ALA A 67 7.93 29.58 -19.75
C ALA A 67 9.37 29.62 -20.27
N VAL A 68 10.32 29.01 -19.55
CA VAL A 68 11.73 28.87 -19.95
C VAL A 68 11.95 27.67 -20.89
N GLY A 69 10.90 26.88 -21.19
CA GLY A 69 10.92 25.84 -22.22
C GLY A 69 10.81 24.40 -21.71
N ALA A 70 10.55 24.17 -20.40
CA ALA A 70 10.27 22.82 -19.90
C ALA A 70 8.98 22.28 -20.52
N ARG A 71 8.98 21.02 -20.95
CA ARG A 71 7.78 20.38 -21.50
C ARG A 71 6.90 19.90 -20.35
N GLY A 72 5.57 19.89 -20.53
CA GLY A 72 4.66 19.33 -19.53
C GLY A 72 5.00 17.88 -19.13
N ARG A 73 5.61 17.10 -20.05
CA ARG A 73 6.10 15.74 -19.74
C ARG A 73 7.23 15.72 -18.69
N ASP A 74 8.05 16.75 -18.64
CA ASP A 74 9.14 16.87 -17.66
C ASP A 74 8.56 17.13 -16.26
N ILE A 75 7.56 18.03 -16.19
CA ILE A 75 6.79 18.32 -14.97
C ILE A 75 6.06 17.06 -14.48
N LEU A 76 5.38 16.35 -15.38
CA LEU A 76 4.69 15.09 -15.06
C LEU A 76 5.66 14.07 -14.44
N ARG A 77 6.83 13.86 -15.07
CA ARG A 77 7.84 12.92 -14.57
C ARG A 77 8.39 13.33 -13.22
N GLN A 78 8.64 14.62 -13.01
CA GLN A 78 9.15 15.13 -11.75
C GLN A 78 8.19 14.82 -10.59
N PHE A 79 6.92 15.21 -10.73
CA PHE A 79 5.92 14.98 -9.67
C PHE A 79 5.61 13.50 -9.46
N LEU A 80 5.63 12.69 -10.54
CA LEU A 80 5.44 11.25 -10.41
C LEU A 80 6.59 10.59 -9.65
N VAL A 81 7.83 11.01 -9.93
CA VAL A 81 9.02 10.54 -9.19
C VAL A 81 8.97 10.99 -7.73
N GLU A 82 8.54 12.22 -7.44
CA GLU A 82 8.34 12.72 -6.07
C GLU A 82 7.32 11.86 -5.32
N ALA A 83 6.15 11.59 -5.93
CA ALA A 83 5.11 10.76 -5.34
C ALA A 83 5.58 9.31 -5.08
N VAL A 84 6.22 8.67 -6.05
CA VAL A 84 6.74 7.31 -5.92
C VAL A 84 7.83 7.25 -4.85
N THR A 85 8.74 8.23 -4.81
CA THR A 85 9.81 8.28 -3.81
C THR A 85 9.23 8.44 -2.41
N LEU A 86 8.25 9.33 -2.21
CA LEU A 86 7.55 9.48 -0.93
C LEU A 86 6.88 8.18 -0.50
N CYS A 87 6.23 7.47 -1.43
CA CYS A 87 5.59 6.18 -1.13
C CYS A 87 6.61 5.08 -0.81
N LEU A 88 7.74 5.03 -1.51
CA LEU A 88 8.79 4.05 -1.26
C LEU A 88 9.49 4.29 0.08
N VAL A 89 9.76 5.56 0.44
CA VAL A 89 10.31 5.91 1.75
C VAL A 89 9.31 5.56 2.86
N GLY A 90 8.04 5.95 2.70
CA GLY A 90 6.99 5.57 3.63
C GLY A 90 6.80 4.05 3.75
N GLY A 91 6.85 3.33 2.63
CA GLY A 91 6.80 1.87 2.59
C GLY A 91 7.99 1.22 3.29
N GLY A 92 9.21 1.74 3.08
CA GLY A 92 10.41 1.31 3.79
C GLY A 92 10.30 1.51 5.30
N ILE A 93 9.82 2.68 5.74
CA ILE A 93 9.55 2.94 7.16
C ILE A 93 8.48 1.98 7.69
N GLY A 94 7.39 1.77 6.94
CA GLY A 94 6.33 0.84 7.31
C GLY A 94 6.82 -0.60 7.46
N ILE A 95 7.69 -1.07 6.56
CA ILE A 95 8.34 -2.39 6.64
C ILE A 95 9.20 -2.47 7.91
N LEU A 96 10.02 -1.45 8.20
CA LEU A 96 10.85 -1.42 9.40
C LEU A 96 10.02 -1.45 10.68
N VAL A 97 8.95 -0.64 10.75
CA VAL A 97 8.03 -0.61 11.89
C VAL A 97 7.29 -1.94 12.03
N GLY A 98 6.84 -2.53 10.91
CA GLY A 98 6.19 -3.84 10.90
C GLY A 98 7.12 -4.94 11.42
N HIS A 99 8.34 -5.03 10.91
CA HIS A 99 9.36 -5.96 11.40
C HIS A 99 9.73 -5.73 12.87
N GLY A 100 9.88 -4.47 13.28
CA GLY A 100 10.18 -4.12 14.67
C GLY A 100 9.04 -4.53 15.61
N GLY A 101 7.79 -4.29 15.22
CA GLY A 101 6.60 -4.72 15.96
C GLY A 101 6.49 -6.24 16.04
N SER A 102 6.74 -6.94 14.94
CA SER A 102 6.83 -8.40 14.88
C SER A 102 7.87 -8.97 15.86
N TYR A 103 9.06 -8.37 15.91
CA TYR A 103 10.10 -8.76 16.86
C TYR A 103 9.67 -8.55 18.32
N LEU A 104 8.97 -7.44 18.60
CA LEU A 104 8.42 -7.15 19.93
C LEU A 104 7.38 -8.19 20.35
N VAL A 105 6.47 -8.57 19.45
CA VAL A 105 5.46 -9.60 19.69
C VAL A 105 6.12 -10.96 19.98
N TRP A 106 7.14 -11.32 19.20
CA TRP A 106 7.91 -12.53 19.45
C TRP A 106 8.58 -12.50 20.83
N HIS A 107 9.18 -11.38 21.23
CA HIS A 107 9.86 -11.24 22.51
C HIS A 107 8.90 -11.36 23.72
N PHE A 108 7.75 -10.69 23.68
CA PHE A 108 6.81 -10.64 24.80
C PHE A 108 5.82 -11.81 24.85
N LEU A 109 5.27 -12.21 23.70
CA LEU A 109 4.21 -13.22 23.62
C LEU A 109 4.73 -14.61 23.20
N ARG A 110 6.00 -14.72 22.80
CA ARG A 110 6.62 -15.96 22.27
C ARG A 110 5.84 -16.56 21.09
N TRP A 111 5.11 -15.74 20.35
CA TRP A 111 4.40 -16.17 19.15
C TRP A 111 5.42 -16.35 18.02
N PRO A 112 5.44 -17.48 17.30
CA PRO A 112 6.26 -17.62 16.10
C PRO A 112 5.85 -16.57 15.06
N VAL A 113 6.78 -15.69 14.69
CA VAL A 113 6.61 -14.72 13.61
C VAL A 113 7.60 -15.05 12.51
N GLU A 114 7.07 -15.42 11.34
CA GLU A 114 7.87 -15.72 10.17
C GLU A 114 7.87 -14.52 9.21
N THR A 115 9.07 -14.08 8.84
CA THR A 115 9.27 -13.00 7.89
C THR A 115 9.59 -13.57 6.53
N SER A 116 8.68 -13.41 5.57
CA SER A 116 8.87 -13.88 4.20
C SER A 116 9.49 -12.77 3.33
N PRO A 117 10.62 -13.03 2.66
CA PRO A 117 11.18 -12.10 1.67
C PRO A 117 10.18 -11.75 0.55
N GLY A 118 9.29 -12.68 0.21
CA GLY A 118 8.23 -12.45 -0.78
C GLY A 118 7.20 -11.41 -0.32
N ALA A 119 6.88 -11.37 0.98
CA ALA A 119 5.97 -10.37 1.55
C ALA A 119 6.60 -8.96 1.52
N ILE A 120 7.90 -8.86 1.78
CA ILE A 120 8.65 -7.59 1.69
C ILE A 120 8.64 -7.08 0.24
N ALA A 121 8.95 -7.95 -0.73
CA ALA A 121 8.91 -7.59 -2.14
C ALA A 121 7.51 -7.14 -2.58
N ALA A 122 6.46 -7.86 -2.15
CA ALA A 122 5.08 -7.47 -2.40
C ALA A 122 4.73 -6.10 -1.79
N ALA A 123 5.18 -5.82 -0.56
CA ALA A 123 4.97 -4.52 0.08
C ALA A 123 5.62 -3.38 -0.71
N VAL A 124 6.86 -3.54 -1.16
CA VAL A 124 7.56 -2.56 -1.99
C VAL A 124 6.83 -2.32 -3.32
N LEU A 125 6.37 -3.38 -3.98
CA LEU A 125 5.59 -3.29 -5.22
C LEU A 125 4.26 -2.54 -5.01
N VAL A 126 3.57 -2.84 -3.92
CA VAL A 126 2.32 -2.16 -3.55
C VAL A 126 2.58 -0.68 -3.27
N SER A 127 3.62 -0.33 -2.50
CA SER A 127 4.00 1.07 -2.25
C SER A 127 4.32 1.83 -3.54
N ALA A 128 5.08 1.22 -4.46
CA ALA A 128 5.36 1.82 -5.77
C ALA A 128 4.09 2.02 -6.60
N GLY A 129 3.22 1.00 -6.63
CA GLY A 129 1.94 1.04 -7.35
C GLY A 129 1.01 2.14 -6.82
N VAL A 130 0.93 2.31 -5.51
CA VAL A 130 0.14 3.38 -4.87
C VAL A 130 0.67 4.76 -5.26
N GLY A 131 1.99 4.96 -5.22
CA GLY A 131 2.60 6.22 -5.64
C GLY A 131 2.34 6.55 -7.10
N LEU A 132 2.35 5.53 -7.98
CA LEU A 132 1.99 5.70 -9.38
C LEU A 132 0.51 6.07 -9.55
N ILE A 133 -0.41 5.30 -8.95
CA ILE A 133 -1.85 5.49 -9.14
C ILE A 133 -2.32 6.84 -8.58
N PHE A 134 -2.01 7.12 -7.31
CA PHE A 134 -2.48 8.31 -6.62
C PHE A 134 -1.65 9.57 -6.95
N GLY A 135 -0.39 9.40 -7.38
CA GLY A 135 0.46 10.50 -7.84
C GLY A 135 0.20 10.91 -9.30
N PHE A 136 -0.37 10.04 -10.13
CA PHE A 136 -0.56 10.32 -11.56
C PHE A 136 -1.53 11.48 -11.82
N TYR A 137 -2.69 11.49 -11.16
CA TYR A 137 -3.68 12.56 -11.33
C TYR A 137 -3.14 13.97 -11.03
N PRO A 138 -2.53 14.24 -9.85
CA PRO A 138 -1.98 15.57 -9.55
C PRO A 138 -0.81 15.93 -10.46
N ALA A 139 0.06 14.98 -10.79
CA ALA A 139 1.18 15.22 -11.71
C ALA A 139 0.69 15.56 -13.12
N TRP A 140 -0.37 14.91 -13.59
CA TRP A 140 -1.02 15.22 -14.86
C TRP A 140 -1.66 16.61 -14.84
N ARG A 141 -2.33 16.98 -13.74
CA ARG A 141 -2.88 18.33 -13.56
C ARG A 141 -1.78 19.40 -13.60
N ALA A 142 -0.65 19.17 -12.92
CA ALA A 142 0.50 20.07 -12.93
C ALA A 142 1.09 20.27 -14.34
N SER A 143 1.19 19.18 -15.12
CA SER A 143 1.74 19.20 -16.48
C SER A 143 0.92 19.98 -17.52
N ARG A 144 -0.33 20.31 -17.18
CA ARG A 144 -1.31 20.98 -18.04
C ARG A 144 -1.62 22.42 -17.61
N LEU A 145 -0.88 22.96 -16.64
CA LEU A 145 -0.99 24.35 -16.26
C LEU A 145 -0.57 25.26 -17.44
N ASP A 146 -1.33 26.32 -17.70
CA ASP A 146 -0.93 27.33 -18.67
C ASP A 146 0.13 28.23 -18.04
N PRO A 147 1.34 28.38 -18.65
CA PRO A 147 2.39 29.23 -18.12
C PRO A 147 1.95 30.68 -17.89
N ILE A 148 1.05 31.20 -18.74
CA ILE A 148 0.57 32.58 -18.66
C ILE A 148 -0.36 32.75 -17.44
N GLU A 149 -1.28 31.81 -17.22
CA GLU A 149 -2.16 31.83 -16.05
C GLU A 149 -1.37 31.59 -14.76
N ALA A 150 -0.41 30.67 -14.78
CA ALA A 150 0.44 30.36 -13.63
C ALA A 150 1.31 31.54 -13.16
N LEU A 151 1.68 32.45 -14.07
CA LEU A 151 2.43 33.68 -13.74
C LEU A 151 1.54 34.84 -13.27
N ARG A 152 0.24 34.82 -13.60
CA ARG A 152 -0.76 35.77 -13.09
C ARG A 152 -1.35 35.38 -11.73
N TYR A 153 -1.08 34.17 -11.27
CA TYR A 153 -1.50 33.69 -9.97
C TYR A 153 -0.72 34.44 -8.86
N GLU A 154 -1.45 35.16 -7.98
CA GLU A 154 -0.92 35.72 -6.72
C GLU A 154 -0.81 34.64 -5.65
#